data_AF-A0A077WLT0-F1
#
_entry.id   AF-A0A077WLT0-F1
#
_cell.length_a   1.000
_cell.length_b   1.000
_cell.length_c   1.000
_cell.angle_alpha   90.00
_cell.angle_beta   90.00
_cell.angle_gamma   90.00
#
_symmetry.space_group_name_H-M   'P 1'
#
loop_
_entity.id
_entity.type
_entity.pdbx_description
1 polymer ?
#
loop_
_entity_poly.entity_id
_entity_poly.type
_entity_poly.pdbx_seq_one_letter_code
_entity_poly.pdbx_strand_id
1 'polypeptide(L)'
;MSTPARAEIHALYRNYLRLVRDWPADKVRPRRDMKQMLAQRVEETFRRPLENEHEPFDIKDAQRQLVALEKLLNNDFKNKYPLSDKILSPASNPNYYSRLLTSLSSKHSPFKLFGKK
;
A
#
# COMPACT_ATOMS: atom_id res chain seq x y z
N MET A 1 6.48 -3.63 -31.84
CA MET A 1 6.62 -4.07 -30.43
C MET A 1 6.24 -5.54 -30.38
N SER A 2 7.02 -6.39 -29.71
CA SER A 2 6.74 -7.83 -29.63
C SER A 2 5.51 -8.06 -28.75
N THR A 3 4.50 -8.75 -29.27
CA THR A 3 3.33 -9.16 -28.48
C THR A 3 3.81 -10.11 -27.39
N PRO A 4 3.58 -9.76 -26.12
CA PRO A 4 4.09 -10.58 -25.05
C PRO A 4 3.36 -11.93 -24.97
N ALA A 5 4.08 -12.97 -24.57
CA ALA A 5 3.50 -14.28 -24.39
C ALA A 5 2.47 -14.26 -23.25
N ARG A 6 1.27 -14.83 -23.48
CA ARG A 6 0.19 -14.93 -22.49
C ARG A 6 0.66 -15.52 -21.16
N ALA A 7 1.61 -16.47 -21.20
CA ALA A 7 2.22 -17.06 -20.02
C ALA A 7 2.94 -16.03 -19.11
N GLU A 8 3.61 -15.04 -19.70
CA GLU A 8 4.32 -13.98 -18.97
C GLU A 8 3.33 -13.07 -18.23
N ILE A 9 2.23 -12.70 -18.88
CA ILE A 9 1.15 -11.90 -18.27
C ILE A 9 0.57 -12.64 -17.06
N HIS A 10 0.31 -13.94 -17.20
CA HIS A 10 -0.21 -14.78 -16.12
C HIS A 10 0.80 -14.96 -14.97
N ALA A 11 2.10 -15.02 -15.27
CA ALA A 11 3.15 -15.05 -14.24
C ALA A 11 3.20 -13.72 -13.47
N LEU A 12 3.16 -12.59 -14.19
CA LEU A 12 3.17 -11.26 -13.60
C LEU A 12 1.95 -11.03 -12.71
N TYR A 13 0.76 -11.41 -13.18
CA TYR A 13 -0.48 -11.35 -12.41
C TYR A 13 -0.39 -12.10 -11.08
N ARG A 14 0.15 -13.32 -11.09
CA ARG A 14 0.35 -14.11 -9.86
C ARG A 14 1.28 -13.43 -8.86
N ASN A 15 2.33 -12.77 -9.35
CA ASN A 15 3.24 -12.02 -8.47
C ASN A 15 2.56 -10.80 -7.85
N TYR A 16 1.76 -10.07 -8.63
CA TYR A 16 0.93 -8.97 -8.10
C TYR A 16 -0.05 -9.44 -7.03
N LEU A 17 -0.72 -10.58 -7.22
CA LEU A 17 -1.63 -11.13 -6.21
C LEU A 17 -0.92 -11.46 -4.89
N ARG A 18 0.29 -12.02 -4.95
CA ARG A 18 1.12 -12.27 -3.76
C ARG A 18 1.46 -10.96 -3.05
N LEU A 19 1.89 -9.95 -3.80
CA LEU A 19 2.23 -8.64 -3.27
C LEU A 19 1.02 -7.95 -2.60
N VAL A 20 -0.16 -8.00 -3.21
CA VAL A 20 -1.39 -7.46 -2.63
C VAL A 20 -1.77 -8.19 -1.34
N ARG A 21 -1.64 -9.52 -1.32
CA ARG A 21 -1.91 -10.33 -0.12
C ARG A 21 -1.01 -9.90 1.03
N ASP A 22 0.28 -9.73 0.76
CA ASP A 22 1.30 -9.43 1.76
C ASP A 22 1.32 -7.95 2.17
N TRP A 23 0.62 -7.08 1.41
CA TRP A 23 0.50 -5.65 1.73
C TRP A 23 -0.17 -5.43 3.10
N PRO A 24 0.41 -4.59 3.98
CA PRO A 24 -0.12 -4.33 5.31
C PRO A 24 -1.44 -3.55 5.25
N ALA A 25 -2.31 -3.78 6.24
CA ALA A 25 -3.57 -3.06 6.35
C ALA A 25 -3.39 -1.69 7.04
N ASP A 26 -4.03 -0.66 6.48
CA ASP A 26 -4.02 0.69 7.05
C ASP A 26 -5.19 0.89 8.04
N LYS A 27 -4.89 0.73 9.34
CA LYS A 27 -5.86 0.93 10.42
C LYS A 27 -6.40 2.36 10.52
N VAL A 28 -5.64 3.36 10.06
CA VAL A 28 -6.01 4.77 10.16
C VAL A 28 -6.98 5.16 9.03
N ARG A 29 -6.97 4.44 7.92
CA ARG A 29 -7.84 4.69 6.75
C ARG A 29 -8.59 3.43 6.28
N PRO A 30 -9.56 2.91 7.07
CA PRO A 30 -10.22 1.63 6.77
C PRO A 30 -10.99 1.58 5.44
N ARG A 31 -11.46 2.73 4.94
CA ARG A 31 -12.24 2.83 3.69
C ARG A 31 -11.39 3.13 2.45
N ARG A 32 -10.11 3.46 2.63
CA ARG A 32 -9.23 3.91 1.54
C ARG A 32 -7.81 3.38 1.76
N ASP A 33 -7.74 2.08 2.01
CA ASP A 33 -6.48 1.37 2.21
C ASP A 33 -5.79 1.15 0.86
N MET A 34 -4.47 1.30 0.84
CA MET A 34 -3.62 0.99 -0.31
C MET A 34 -3.79 -0.47 -0.74
N LYS A 35 -3.99 -1.39 0.20
CA LYS A 35 -4.25 -2.81 -0.11
C LYS A 35 -5.47 -2.99 -1.03
N GLN A 36 -6.56 -2.29 -0.72
CA GLN A 36 -7.80 -2.33 -1.50
C GLN A 36 -7.59 -1.69 -2.88
N MET A 37 -6.92 -0.54 -2.91
CA MET A 37 -6.61 0.17 -4.16
C MET A 37 -5.73 -0.66 -5.10
N LEU A 38 -4.73 -1.36 -4.55
CA LEU A 38 -3.88 -2.25 -5.33
C LEU A 38 -4.65 -3.47 -5.86
N ALA A 39 -5.53 -4.08 -5.05
CA ALA A 39 -6.37 -5.18 -5.49
C ALA A 39 -7.25 -4.78 -6.68
N GLN A 40 -7.94 -3.64 -6.58
CA GLN A 40 -8.76 -3.09 -7.65
C GLN A 40 -7.92 -2.78 -8.90
N ARG A 41 -6.77 -2.13 -8.74
CA ARG A 41 -5.92 -1.77 -9.87
C ARG A 41 -5.34 -2.99 -10.58
N VAL A 42 -4.98 -4.04 -9.85
CA VAL A 42 -4.53 -5.32 -10.43
C VAL A 42 -5.67 -5.95 -11.24
N GLU A 43 -6.89 -5.97 -10.72
CA GLU A 43 -8.04 -6.48 -11.48
C GLU A 43 -8.26 -5.68 -12.77
N GLU A 44 -8.27 -4.34 -12.71
CA GLU A 44 -8.46 -3.49 -13.89
C GLU A 44 -7.33 -3.64 -14.92
N THR A 45 -6.08 -3.69 -14.45
CA THR A 45 -4.89 -3.70 -15.31
C THR A 45 -4.73 -5.02 -16.05
N PHE A 46 -5.10 -6.15 -15.44
CA PHE A 46 -4.97 -7.47 -16.04
C PHE A 46 -6.27 -7.97 -16.69
N ARG A 47 -7.46 -7.46 -16.30
CA ARG A 47 -8.74 -7.80 -16.94
C ARG A 47 -8.98 -7.03 -18.25
N ARG A 48 -8.71 -5.71 -18.29
CA ARG A 48 -9.00 -4.89 -19.48
C ARG A 48 -8.33 -5.37 -20.78
N PRO A 49 -7.07 -5.84 -20.76
CA PRO A 49 -6.42 -6.39 -21.96
C PRO A 49 -7.04 -7.71 -22.46
N LEU A 50 -7.82 -8.41 -21.62
CA LEU A 50 -8.56 -9.62 -22.04
C LEU A 50 -9.88 -9.27 -22.73
N GLU A 51 -10.45 -8.10 -22.44
CA GLU A 51 -11.73 -7.64 -22.99
C GLU A 51 -11.54 -6.88 -24.32
N ASN A 52 -10.41 -6.17 -24.47
CA ASN A 52 -10.10 -5.40 -25.68
C ASN A 52 -8.69 -5.76 -26.19
N GLU A 53 -8.63 -6.58 -27.26
CA GLU A 53 -7.37 -7.01 -27.89
C GLU A 53 -6.54 -5.84 -28.47
N HIS A 54 -7.16 -4.67 -28.69
CA HIS A 54 -6.52 -3.49 -29.27
C HIS A 54 -5.83 -2.57 -28.27
N GLU A 55 -6.01 -2.77 -26.96
CA GLU A 55 -5.33 -1.95 -25.94
C GLU A 55 -3.93 -2.52 -25.65
N PRO A 56 -2.85 -1.76 -25.86
CA PRO A 56 -1.50 -2.25 -25.66
C PRO A 56 -1.19 -2.46 -24.18
N PHE A 57 -0.97 -3.72 -23.78
CA PHE A 57 -0.44 -4.04 -22.46
C PHE A 57 1.08 -3.88 -22.42
N ASP A 58 1.58 -2.84 -21.75
CA ASP A 58 3.02 -2.65 -21.56
C ASP A 58 3.56 -3.50 -20.40
N ILE A 59 4.10 -4.67 -20.74
CA ILE A 59 4.75 -5.55 -19.78
C ILE A 59 5.94 -4.90 -19.08
N LYS A 60 6.73 -4.09 -19.79
CA LYS A 60 7.94 -3.51 -19.19
C LYS A 60 7.56 -2.53 -18.10
N ASP A 61 6.52 -1.74 -18.33
CA ASP A 61 6.01 -0.84 -17.31
C ASP A 61 5.44 -1.60 -16.11
N ALA A 62 4.62 -2.63 -16.35
CA ALA A 62 4.07 -3.47 -15.28
C ALA A 62 5.16 -4.19 -14.47
N GLN A 63 6.25 -4.65 -15.09
CA GLN A 63 7.40 -5.22 -14.39
C GLN A 63 8.12 -4.17 -13.53
N ARG A 64 8.32 -2.95 -14.04
CA ARG A 64 8.93 -1.84 -13.28
C ARG A 64 8.10 -1.47 -12.06
N GLN A 65 6.79 -1.40 -12.23
CA GLN A 65 5.85 -1.12 -11.15
C GLN A 65 5.91 -2.22 -10.07
N LEU A 66 5.95 -3.50 -10.47
CA LEU A 66 6.09 -4.61 -9.52
C LEU A 66 7.35 -4.49 -8.67
N VAL A 67 8.51 -4.26 -9.31
CA VAL A 67 9.79 -4.07 -8.60
C VAL A 67 9.73 -2.86 -7.65
N ALA A 68 9.09 -1.76 -8.06
CA ALA A 68 8.92 -0.60 -7.20
C ALA A 68 8.05 -0.92 -5.97
N LEU A 69 6.96 -1.66 -6.16
CA LEU A 69 6.08 -2.08 -5.07
C LEU A 69 6.76 -3.04 -4.10
N GLU A 70 7.58 -3.98 -4.59
CA GLU A 70 8.38 -4.87 -3.73
C GLU A 70 9.35 -4.09 -2.85
N LYS A 71 10.04 -3.09 -3.41
CA LYS A 71 10.94 -2.20 -2.65
C LYS A 71 10.21 -1.41 -1.57
N LEU A 72 8.98 -0.96 -1.86
CA LEU A 72 8.14 -0.26 -0.88
C LEU A 72 7.69 -1.21 0.23
N LEU A 73 7.26 -2.42 -0.10
CA LEU A 73 6.81 -3.43 0.86
C LEU A 73 7.93 -3.83 1.83
N ASN A 74 9.16 -3.98 1.32
CA ASN A 74 10.34 -4.33 2.12
C ASN A 74 10.92 -3.15 2.91
N ASN A 75 10.32 -1.97 2.82
CA ASN A 75 10.80 -0.74 3.45
C ASN A 75 12.25 -0.37 3.05
N ASP A 76 12.69 -0.73 1.84
CA ASP A 76 14.08 -0.53 1.39
C ASP A 76 14.52 0.93 1.52
N PHE A 77 13.64 1.87 1.20
CA PHE A 77 13.95 3.31 1.27
C PHE A 77 14.05 3.83 2.70
N LYS A 78 13.28 3.26 3.64
CA LYS A 78 13.40 3.60 5.06
C LYS A 78 14.74 3.12 5.61
N ASN A 79 15.16 1.92 5.21
CA ASN A 79 16.43 1.34 5.64
C ASN A 79 17.63 2.03 4.99
N LYS A 80 17.51 2.39 3.71
CA LYS A 80 18.57 3.06 2.94
C LYS A 80 18.77 4.52 3.34
N TYR A 81 17.69 5.20 3.72
CA TYR A 81 17.71 6.62 4.10
C TYR A 81 17.13 6.79 5.51
N PRO A 82 17.89 6.41 6.56
CA PRO A 82 17.42 6.53 7.93
C PRO A 82 17.16 7.98 8.29
N LEU A 83 15.97 8.25 8.82
CA LEU A 83 15.56 9.56 9.29
C LEU A 83 15.99 9.74 10.76
N SER A 84 16.26 10.99 11.16
CA SER A 84 16.54 11.29 12.58
C SER A 84 15.29 11.06 13.43
N ASP A 85 15.47 10.41 14.59
CA ASP A 85 14.40 10.20 15.58
C ASP A 85 13.73 11.50 16.04
N LYS A 86 14.44 12.63 15.90
CA LYS A 86 13.94 13.99 16.20
C LYS A 86 12.73 14.38 15.35
N ILE A 87 12.55 13.77 14.17
CA ILE A 87 11.39 14.04 13.31
C ILE A 87 10.09 13.53 13.96
N LEU A 88 10.18 12.40 14.68
CA LEU A 88 9.04 11.82 15.41
C LEU A 88 8.98 12.30 16.87
N SER A 89 9.93 13.12 17.32
CA SER A 89 10.02 13.66 18.68
C SER A 89 10.32 15.17 18.64
N PRO A 90 9.32 16.01 18.27
CA PRO A 90 9.54 17.45 18.16
C PRO A 90 9.91 18.04 19.51
N ALA A 91 10.84 19.00 19.54
CA ALA A 91 11.38 19.58 20.77
C ALA A 91 10.30 20.20 21.69
N SER A 92 9.23 20.76 21.10
CA SER A 92 8.12 21.35 21.84
C SER A 92 7.21 20.32 22.52
N ASN A 93 7.11 19.10 21.98
CA ASN A 93 6.30 18.01 22.54
C ASN A 93 6.81 16.64 22.09
N PRO A 94 7.79 16.06 22.81
CA PRO A 94 8.41 14.78 22.43
C PRO A 94 7.41 13.62 22.33
N ASN A 95 6.28 13.69 23.05
CA ASN A 95 5.27 12.63 23.11
C ASN A 95 4.07 12.86 22.18
N TYR A 96 4.16 13.79 21.23
CA TYR A 96 3.02 14.17 20.37
C TYR A 96 2.51 12.98 19.54
N TYR A 97 3.38 12.35 18.74
CA TYR A 97 2.97 11.28 17.83
C TYR A 97 2.60 9.98 18.56
N SER A 98 3.23 9.68 19.70
CA SER A 98 2.85 8.51 20.52
C SER A 98 1.44 8.65 21.10
N ARG A 99 1.07 9.84 21.59
CA ARG A 99 -0.30 10.16 22.02
C ARG A 99 -1.29 10.10 20.87
N LEU A 100 -0.92 10.63 19.70
CA LEU A 100 -1.75 10.58 18.50
C LEU A 100 -2.05 9.14 18.08
N LEU A 101 -1.01 8.29 17.96
CA LEU A 101 -1.16 6.86 17.64
C LEU A 101 -2.00 6.11 18.68
N THR A 102 -1.82 6.42 19.96
CA THR A 102 -2.66 5.87 21.03
C THR A 102 -4.12 6.27 20.81
N SER A 103 -4.42 7.55 20.56
CA SER A 103 -5.79 8.01 20.32
C SER A 103 -6.45 7.41 19.08
N LEU A 104 -5.66 7.15 18.03
CA LEU A 104 -6.14 6.57 16.77
C LEU A 104 -6.41 5.06 16.93
N SER A 105 -5.53 4.35 17.64
CA SER A 105 -5.70 2.92 17.94
C SER A 105 -6.78 2.66 19.00
N SER A 106 -6.99 3.60 19.93
CA SER A 106 -7.97 3.49 21.03
C SER A 106 -9.40 3.83 20.62
N LYS A 107 -9.64 4.32 19.40
CA LYS A 107 -10.99 4.69 18.93
C LYS A 107 -11.72 3.54 18.23
N HIS A 108 -12.01 2.51 19.02
CA HIS A 108 -13.37 1.98 19.17
C HIS A 108 -13.84 2.17 20.63
N SER A 109 -13.69 3.39 21.17
CA SER A 109 -14.52 3.81 22.29
C SER A 109 -15.14 5.15 21.92
N PRO A 110 -16.47 5.23 21.71
CA PRO A 110 -17.13 6.51 21.63
C PRO A 110 -16.89 7.23 22.96
N PHE A 111 -16.77 8.55 22.89
CA PHE A 111 -16.67 9.48 24.01
C PHE A 111 -17.28 8.91 25.31
N LYS A 112 -16.44 8.48 26.26
CA LYS A 112 -16.83 8.55 27.68
C LYS A 112 -16.79 10.02 28.04
N LEU A 113 -17.90 10.70 27.73
CA LEU A 113 -18.27 11.93 28.42
C LEU A 113 -18.12 11.65 29.92
N PHE A 114 -17.31 12.46 30.57
CA PHE A 114 -17.17 12.49 32.01
C PHE A 114 -18.56 12.70 32.62
N GLY A 115 -19.19 11.59 33.02
CA GLY A 115 -20.47 11.56 33.69
C GLY A 115 -20.27 11.29 35.17
N LYS A 116 -20.34 12.36 35.96
CA LYS A 116 -20.70 12.46 37.40
C LYS A 116 -19.78 11.70 38.39
N LYS A 117 -19.46 12.22 39.58
CA LYS A 117 -20.09 13.21 40.46
C LYS A 117 -19.05 14.15 41.05
#